data_AF-A0A2A2PJF2-F1
#
_entry.id   AF-A0A2A2PJF2-F1
#
_cell.length_a   1.000
_cell.length_b   1.000
_cell.length_c   1.000
_cell.angle_alpha   90.00
_cell.angle_beta   90.00
_cell.angle_gamma   90.00
#
_symmetry.space_group_name_H-M   'P 1'
#
loop_
_entity.id
_entity.type
_entity.pdbx_description
1 polymer ?
#
loop_
_entity_poly.entity_id
_entity_poly.type
_entity_poly.pdbx_seq_one_letter_code
_entity_poly.pdbx_strand_id
1 'polypeptide(L)'
;MPIDPRANAPERIAAPAPLPHVSRRALKRVKNPLAVPTSCRYCAGSVELVSNSEIYNGRAYGDWPYAYLCTDCKAYVGLHPDTDIPLGTLANEQLRKDRNASKAIFHRLKEARGLSRTLAYQWLAGKMGVSVDECHFGWFDHERCAQASRVCLDDMSASGTMTASFSKARG
;
A
#
# COMPACT_ATOMS: atom_id res chain seq x y z
N MET A 1 -13.98 10.74 2.70
CA MET A 1 -12.90 10.01 3.39
C MET A 1 -12.53 10.72 4.70
N PRO A 2 -12.71 10.08 5.88
CA PRO A 2 -12.16 10.57 7.13
C PRO A 2 -10.64 10.82 7.07
N ILE A 3 -10.18 11.70 7.95
CA ILE A 3 -8.76 11.98 8.21
C ILE A 3 -8.47 11.77 9.69
N ASP A 4 -7.20 11.73 10.05
CA ASP A 4 -6.78 11.64 11.45
C ASP A 4 -7.28 12.87 12.24
N PRO A 5 -8.03 12.70 13.35
CA PRO A 5 -8.59 13.81 14.11
C PRO A 5 -7.51 14.74 14.69
N ARG A 6 -6.31 14.22 14.97
CA ARG A 6 -5.17 15.01 15.47
C ARG A 6 -4.75 16.10 14.47
N ALA A 7 -5.10 15.93 13.19
CA ALA A 7 -4.81 16.91 12.15
C ALA A 7 -5.48 18.28 12.37
N ASN A 8 -6.62 18.32 13.08
CA ASN A 8 -7.37 19.53 13.41
C ASN A 8 -7.43 19.82 14.92
N ALA A 9 -6.90 18.92 15.74
CA ALA A 9 -6.89 19.06 17.19
C ALA A 9 -5.97 20.22 17.64
N PRO A 10 -6.40 21.06 18.59
CA PRO A 10 -5.58 22.18 19.10
C PRO A 10 -4.37 21.70 19.92
N GLU A 11 -4.43 20.51 20.52
CA GLU A 11 -3.41 19.96 21.41
C GLU A 11 -2.12 19.65 20.66
N ARG A 12 -0.96 19.90 21.30
CA ARG A 12 0.34 19.54 20.71
C ARG A 12 0.40 18.03 20.45
N ILE A 13 0.78 17.65 19.24
CA ILE A 13 1.02 16.24 18.90
C ILE A 13 2.40 15.86 19.43
N ALA A 14 2.43 14.94 20.40
CA ALA A 14 3.66 14.29 20.82
C ALA A 14 4.03 13.21 19.77
N ALA A 15 5.21 13.34 19.17
CA ALA A 15 5.71 12.32 18.26
C ALA A 15 6.22 11.12 19.08
N PRO A 16 5.73 9.90 18.82
CA PRO A 16 6.28 8.72 19.48
C PRO A 16 7.72 8.50 19.02
N ALA A 17 8.62 8.20 19.96
CA ALA A 17 9.99 7.83 19.62
C ALA A 17 10.00 6.60 18.70
N PRO A 18 10.91 6.51 17.71
CA PRO A 18 12.00 7.43 17.39
C PRO A 18 11.64 8.54 16.38
N LEU A 19 10.36 8.86 16.16
CA LEU A 19 9.98 9.91 15.21
C LEU A 19 10.42 11.29 15.71
N PRO A 20 11.03 12.12 14.86
CA PRO A 20 11.42 13.48 15.24
C PRO A 20 10.21 14.40 15.35
N HIS A 21 9.14 14.13 14.58
CA HIS A 21 7.90 14.89 14.59
C HIS A 21 6.74 14.10 13.99
N VAL A 22 5.53 14.62 14.19
CA VAL A 22 4.32 14.26 13.45
C VAL A 22 3.66 15.55 12.96
N SER A 23 3.51 15.69 11.65
CA SER A 23 3.05 16.93 11.01
C SER A 23 1.54 16.93 10.78
N ARG A 24 0.82 17.91 11.35
CA ARG A 24 -0.61 18.12 11.06
C ARG A 24 -0.91 18.25 9.58
N ARG A 25 -0.06 18.97 8.83
CA ARG A 25 -0.20 19.12 7.38
C ARG A 25 -0.11 17.77 6.67
N ALA A 26 0.75 16.88 7.15
CA ALA A 26 0.89 15.54 6.60
C ALA A 26 -0.31 14.65 6.96
N LEU A 27 -0.78 14.69 8.21
CA LEU A 27 -1.99 13.97 8.64
C LEU A 27 -3.21 14.31 7.77
N LYS A 28 -3.39 15.58 7.37
CA LYS A 28 -4.51 15.99 6.47
C LYS A 28 -4.49 15.33 5.09
N ARG A 29 -3.31 14.91 4.62
CA ARG A 29 -3.13 14.25 3.31
C ARG A 29 -3.51 12.78 3.35
N VAL A 30 -3.41 12.14 4.52
CA VAL A 30 -3.73 10.72 4.67
C VAL A 30 -5.24 10.58 4.82
N LYS A 31 -5.85 9.93 3.84
CA LYS A 31 -7.29 9.65 3.80
C LYS A 31 -7.52 8.23 4.28
N ASN A 32 -8.56 8.01 5.08
CA ASN A 32 -8.88 6.74 5.72
C ASN A 32 -7.66 6.14 6.45
N PRO A 33 -7.07 6.85 7.42
CA PRO A 33 -5.87 6.38 8.09
C PRO A 33 -6.13 5.06 8.82
N LEU A 34 -5.20 4.10 8.67
CA LEU A 34 -5.22 2.88 9.47
C LEU A 34 -4.71 3.17 10.88
N ALA A 35 -5.26 2.44 11.85
CA ALA A 35 -4.79 2.50 13.22
C ALA A 35 -3.34 1.99 13.34
N VAL A 36 -2.61 2.54 14.31
CA VAL A 36 -1.28 2.07 14.68
C VAL A 36 -1.37 0.62 15.18
N PRO A 37 -0.64 -0.34 14.60
CA PRO A 37 -0.67 -1.72 15.04
C PRO A 37 0.03 -1.88 16.39
N THR A 38 -0.68 -2.43 17.38
CA THR A 38 -0.12 -2.72 18.72
C THR A 38 0.15 -4.21 18.96
N SER A 39 -0.37 -5.10 18.09
CA SER A 39 -0.12 -6.53 18.11
C SER A 39 0.00 -7.08 16.69
N CYS A 40 0.87 -8.06 16.50
CA CYS A 40 1.13 -8.66 15.21
C CYS A 40 -0.02 -9.58 14.77
N ARG A 41 -0.61 -9.30 13.61
CA ARG A 41 -1.69 -10.11 13.00
C ARG A 41 -1.28 -11.55 12.61
N TYR A 42 0.00 -11.90 12.70
CA TYR A 42 0.51 -13.22 12.32
C TYR A 42 0.86 -14.09 13.52
N CYS A 43 1.46 -13.52 14.58
CA CYS A 43 1.95 -14.27 15.73
C CYS A 43 1.48 -13.71 17.08
N ALA A 44 0.60 -12.71 17.09
CA ALA A 44 0.16 -11.96 18.27
C ALA A 44 1.27 -11.21 19.06
N GLY A 45 2.53 -11.32 18.61
CA GLY A 45 3.70 -10.68 19.21
C GLY A 45 3.66 -9.16 19.22
N SER A 46 4.59 -8.58 19.99
CA SER A 46 4.73 -7.12 20.13
C SER A 46 5.11 -6.46 18.81
N VAL A 47 4.66 -5.21 18.64
CA VAL A 47 4.95 -4.37 17.47
C VAL A 47 5.53 -3.05 17.96
N GLU A 48 6.73 -2.74 17.49
CA GLU A 48 7.48 -1.57 17.90
C GLU A 48 7.65 -0.60 16.74
N LEU A 49 7.70 0.69 17.06
CA LEU A 49 8.05 1.72 16.10
C LEU A 49 9.57 1.87 16.04
N VAL A 50 10.15 1.66 14.87
CA VAL A 50 11.61 1.59 14.69
C VAL A 50 12.08 2.43 13.51
N SER A 51 13.38 2.75 13.48
CA SER A 51 14.07 3.10 12.24
C SER A 51 14.10 1.87 11.32
N ASN A 52 13.91 2.04 10.02
CA ASN A 52 13.97 0.93 9.07
C ASN A 52 15.38 0.34 8.90
N SER A 53 16.42 0.98 9.47
CA SER A 53 17.76 0.39 9.60
C SER A 53 17.75 -0.95 10.35
N GLU A 54 16.84 -1.13 11.31
CA GLU A 54 16.64 -2.39 12.04
C GLU A 54 16.18 -3.53 11.12
N ILE A 55 15.53 -3.19 10.00
CA ILE A 55 15.03 -4.13 9.00
C ILE A 55 16.10 -4.41 7.95
N TYR A 56 16.95 -3.42 7.65
CA TYR A 56 17.89 -3.46 6.53
C TYR A 56 19.36 -3.39 6.97
N ASN A 57 19.73 -4.20 7.97
CA ASN A 57 21.12 -4.42 8.39
C ASN A 57 21.90 -3.12 8.66
N GLY A 58 21.29 -2.19 9.39
CA GLY A 58 21.89 -0.91 9.77
C GLY A 58 21.77 0.20 8.72
N ARG A 59 21.25 -0.07 7.52
CA ARG A 59 21.08 0.95 6.47
C ARG A 59 19.67 1.54 6.47
N ALA A 60 19.58 2.85 6.60
CA ALA A 60 18.31 3.57 6.45
C ALA A 60 17.95 3.83 4.98
N TYR A 61 16.67 3.78 4.65
CA TYR A 61 16.14 4.03 3.30
C TYR A 61 14.95 5.00 3.29
N GLY A 62 14.96 5.94 2.35
CA GLY A 62 13.89 6.92 2.13
C GLY A 62 13.94 8.12 3.09
N ASP A 63 13.17 9.15 2.77
CA ASP A 63 13.17 10.43 3.52
C ASP A 63 12.45 10.36 4.87
N TRP A 64 11.60 9.34 5.06
CA TRP A 64 10.90 9.04 6.31
C TRP A 64 11.13 7.58 6.69
N PRO A 65 12.34 7.23 7.19
CA PRO A 65 12.84 5.86 7.27
C PRO A 65 12.32 5.14 8.51
N TYR A 66 11.02 5.15 8.75
CA TYR A 66 10.40 4.57 9.94
C TYR A 66 9.37 3.49 9.59
N ALA A 67 9.23 2.50 10.48
CA ALA A 67 8.31 1.39 10.30
C ALA A 67 7.80 0.87 11.64
N TYR A 68 6.60 0.31 11.63
CA TYR A 68 6.16 -0.61 12.68
C TYR A 68 6.69 -2.02 12.36
N LEU A 69 7.40 -2.63 13.30
CA LEU A 69 8.07 -3.92 13.16
C LEU A 69 7.61 -4.86 14.28
N CYS A 70 7.18 -6.06 13.91
CA CYS A 70 7.00 -7.14 14.87
C CYS A 70 8.37 -7.66 15.31
N THR A 71 8.61 -7.69 16.62
CA THR A 71 9.88 -8.13 17.21
C THR A 71 10.13 -9.62 17.00
N ASP A 72 9.07 -10.41 16.87
CA ASP A 72 9.15 -11.88 16.83
C ASP A 72 9.24 -12.39 15.38
N CYS A 73 8.20 -12.18 14.57
CA CYS A 73 8.12 -12.75 13.22
C CYS A 73 8.65 -11.84 12.10
N LYS A 74 9.13 -10.64 12.45
CA LYS A 74 9.70 -9.65 11.52
C LYS A 74 8.75 -9.19 10.40
N ALA A 75 7.44 -9.35 10.58
CA ALA A 75 6.45 -8.65 9.78
C ALA A 75 6.56 -7.14 10.06
N TYR A 76 6.44 -6.30 9.04
CA TYR A 76 6.57 -4.85 9.22
C TYR A 76 5.69 -4.06 8.24
N VAL A 77 5.51 -2.78 8.53
CA VAL A 77 4.87 -1.79 7.65
C VAL A 77 5.52 -0.43 7.83
N GLY A 78 5.87 0.24 6.72
CA GLY A 78 6.40 1.60 6.74
C GLY A 78 5.31 2.65 7.03
N LEU A 79 5.72 3.91 7.19
CA LEU A 79 4.80 5.01 7.51
C LEU A 79 4.59 5.98 6.35
N HIS A 80 3.47 6.68 6.36
CA HIS A 80 3.30 7.87 5.53
C HIS A 80 4.29 8.97 5.96
N PRO A 81 4.95 9.67 5.02
CA PRO A 81 5.95 10.69 5.36
C PRO A 81 5.44 11.76 6.31
N ASP A 82 6.27 12.13 7.29
CA ASP A 82 5.98 13.07 8.38
C ASP A 82 4.82 12.68 9.30
N THR A 83 4.46 11.40 9.35
CA THR A 83 3.39 10.89 10.22
C THR A 83 3.82 9.61 10.94
N ASP A 84 3.01 9.22 11.90
CA ASP A 84 2.99 7.90 12.53
C ASP A 84 1.93 6.96 11.92
N ILE A 85 1.30 7.32 10.80
CA ILE A 85 0.24 6.51 10.18
C ILE A 85 0.88 5.45 9.28
N PRO A 86 0.55 4.15 9.46
CA PRO A 86 1.11 3.10 8.61
C PRO A 86 0.60 3.19 7.16
N LEU A 87 1.46 2.84 6.20
CA LEU A 87 1.13 2.77 4.75
C LEU A 87 0.11 1.67 4.41
N GLY A 88 -0.21 0.80 5.37
CA GLY A 88 -0.97 -0.41 5.17
C GLY A 88 -1.02 -1.29 6.41
N THR A 89 -1.27 -2.58 6.23
CA THR A 89 -1.15 -3.55 7.32
C THR A 89 0.28 -4.06 7.44
N LEU A 90 0.66 -4.53 8.63
CA LEU A 90 1.83 -5.41 8.81
C LEU A 90 1.82 -6.50 7.73
N ALA A 91 2.98 -6.71 7.13
CA ALA A 91 3.19 -7.72 6.10
C ALA A 91 4.42 -8.54 6.43
N ASN A 92 4.25 -9.87 6.46
CA ASN A 92 5.36 -10.81 6.45
C ASN A 92 6.06 -10.78 5.07
N GLU A 93 7.17 -11.52 4.94
CA GLU A 93 7.95 -11.53 3.71
C GLU A 93 7.14 -11.93 2.47
N GLN A 94 6.32 -12.99 2.59
CA GLN A 94 5.51 -13.46 1.47
C GLN A 94 4.49 -12.41 1.03
N LEU A 95 3.77 -11.78 1.96
CA LEU A 95 2.78 -10.77 1.59
C LEU A 95 3.43 -9.53 0.96
N ARG A 96 4.65 -9.16 1.39
CA ARG A 96 5.42 -8.08 0.73
C ARG A 96 5.74 -8.45 -0.73
N LYS A 97 6.16 -9.69 -0.98
CA LYS A 97 6.41 -10.20 -2.34
C LYS A 97 5.15 -10.16 -3.20
N ASP A 98 4.02 -10.63 -2.66
CA ASP A 98 2.75 -10.68 -3.40
C ASP A 98 2.19 -9.29 -3.70
N ARG A 99 2.28 -8.34 -2.75
CA ARG A 99 1.93 -6.94 -2.96
C ARG A 99 2.80 -6.29 -4.04
N ASN A 100 4.10 -6.54 -4.03
CA ASN A 100 5.02 -5.99 -5.03
C ASN A 100 4.75 -6.57 -6.42
N ALA A 101 4.57 -7.89 -6.53
CA ALA A 101 4.31 -8.57 -7.80
C ALA A 101 2.97 -8.12 -8.41
N SER A 102 1.89 -8.13 -7.63
CA SER A 102 0.57 -7.69 -8.09
C SER A 102 0.55 -6.21 -8.49
N LYS A 103 1.20 -5.35 -7.70
CA LYS A 103 1.34 -3.92 -8.04
C LYS A 103 2.13 -3.69 -9.33
N ALA A 104 3.18 -4.47 -9.59
CA ALA A 104 3.95 -4.39 -10.83
C ALA A 104 3.12 -4.80 -12.07
N ILE A 105 2.23 -5.79 -11.94
CA ILE A 105 1.29 -6.16 -13.01
C ILE A 105 0.28 -5.03 -13.25
N PHE A 106 -0.28 -4.46 -12.18
CA PHE A 106 -1.17 -3.31 -12.28
C PHE A 106 -0.53 -2.10 -12.96
N HIS A 107 0.73 -1.80 -12.64
CA HIS A 107 1.47 -0.71 -13.30
C HIS A 107 1.64 -0.94 -14.81
N ARG A 108 1.96 -2.19 -15.22
CA ARG A 108 2.01 -2.56 -16.64
C ARG A 108 0.67 -2.37 -17.34
N LEU A 109 -0.44 -2.80 -16.74
CA LEU A 109 -1.77 -2.57 -17.29
C LEU A 109 -2.09 -1.07 -17.40
N LYS A 110 -1.82 -0.30 -16.35
CA LYS A 110 -2.03 1.15 -16.34
C LYS A 110 -1.29 1.81 -17.50
N GLU A 111 -0.04 1.45 -17.72
CA GLU A 111 0.79 1.98 -18.81
C GLU A 111 0.27 1.54 -20.18
N ALA A 112 0.01 0.24 -20.38
CA ALA A 112 -0.52 -0.31 -21.62
C ALA A 112 -1.85 0.34 -22.04
N ARG A 113 -2.68 0.73 -21.08
CA ARG A 113 -3.96 1.40 -21.31
C ARG A 113 -3.90 2.92 -21.30
N GLY A 114 -2.72 3.52 -21.05
CA GLY A 114 -2.58 4.97 -20.93
C GLY A 114 -3.41 5.59 -19.80
N LEU A 115 -3.71 4.82 -18.75
CA LEU A 115 -4.57 5.29 -17.66
C LEU A 115 -3.82 6.24 -16.73
N SER A 116 -4.50 7.31 -16.32
CA SER A 116 -4.08 8.10 -15.16
C SER A 116 -4.10 7.22 -13.91
N ARG A 117 -3.35 7.60 -12.87
CA ARG A 117 -3.34 6.85 -11.60
C ARG A 117 -4.77 6.72 -11.06
N THR A 118 -5.52 7.82 -10.99
CA THR A 118 -6.89 7.84 -10.46
C THR A 118 -7.81 6.89 -11.24
N LEU A 119 -7.79 6.96 -12.57
CA LEU A 119 -8.63 6.10 -13.41
C LEU A 119 -8.25 4.62 -13.28
N ALA A 120 -6.96 4.31 -13.17
CA ALA A 120 -6.49 2.93 -12.99
C ALA A 120 -6.98 2.32 -11.67
N TYR A 121 -6.92 3.07 -10.56
CA TYR A 121 -7.44 2.61 -9.27
C TYR A 121 -8.97 2.48 -9.27
N GLN A 122 -9.70 3.41 -9.89
CA GLN A 122 -11.15 3.31 -10.07
C GLN A 122 -11.54 2.05 -10.86
N TRP A 123 -10.83 1.79 -11.96
CA TRP A 123 -11.05 0.61 -12.78
C TRP A 123 -10.78 -0.69 -12.00
N LEU A 124 -9.63 -0.77 -11.30
CA LEU A 124 -9.26 -1.95 -10.53
C LEU A 124 -10.27 -2.22 -9.40
N ALA A 125 -10.65 -1.18 -8.66
CA ALA A 125 -11.64 -1.27 -7.59
C ALA A 125 -12.98 -1.82 -8.10
N GLY A 126 -13.48 -1.27 -9.22
CA GLY A 126 -14.71 -1.75 -9.86
C GLY A 126 -14.62 -3.21 -10.31
N LYS A 127 -13.48 -3.64 -10.86
CA LYS A 127 -13.26 -5.04 -11.25
C LYS A 127 -13.11 -6.00 -10.07
N MET A 128 -12.57 -5.53 -8.95
CA MET A 128 -12.43 -6.32 -7.74
C MET A 128 -13.68 -6.32 -6.85
N GLY A 129 -14.67 -5.47 -7.15
CA GLY A 129 -15.89 -5.34 -6.35
C GLY A 129 -15.65 -4.66 -4.98
N VAL A 130 -14.63 -3.80 -4.89
CA VAL A 130 -14.30 -3.05 -3.66
C VAL A 130 -14.44 -1.56 -3.89
N SER A 131 -14.54 -0.78 -2.82
CA SER A 131 -14.50 0.68 -2.94
C SER A 131 -13.10 1.16 -3.37
N VAL A 132 -13.03 2.30 -4.06
CA VAL A 132 -11.74 2.92 -4.45
C VAL A 132 -10.88 3.21 -3.22
N ASP A 133 -11.54 3.59 -2.14
CA ASP A 133 -10.97 3.90 -0.83
C ASP A 133 -10.26 2.70 -0.18
N GLU A 134 -10.72 1.48 -0.46
CA GLU A 134 -10.11 0.23 0.04
C GLU A 134 -9.16 -0.41 -0.97
N CYS A 135 -9.10 0.10 -2.20
CA CYS A 135 -8.27 -0.41 -3.28
C CYS A 135 -6.82 0.09 -3.14
N HIS A 136 -6.16 -0.28 -2.05
CA HIS A 136 -4.78 0.10 -1.77
C HIS A 136 -3.91 -1.15 -1.62
N PHE A 137 -2.84 -1.29 -2.41
CA PHE A 137 -1.97 -2.48 -2.35
C PHE A 137 -1.36 -2.73 -0.96
N GLY A 138 -1.13 -1.67 -0.17
CA GLY A 138 -0.69 -1.83 1.23
C GLY A 138 -1.74 -2.45 2.15
N TRP A 139 -2.99 -2.54 1.73
CA TRP A 139 -4.11 -3.10 2.49
C TRP A 139 -4.48 -4.52 2.04
N PHE A 140 -4.02 -4.94 0.86
CA PHE A 140 -4.33 -6.24 0.30
C PHE A 140 -3.67 -7.36 1.10
N ASP A 141 -4.40 -8.46 1.28
CA ASP A 141 -3.87 -9.76 1.67
C ASP A 141 -3.49 -10.57 0.42
N HIS A 142 -3.11 -11.84 0.63
CA HIS A 142 -2.72 -12.75 -0.45
C HIS A 142 -3.84 -12.94 -1.49
N GLU A 143 -5.08 -13.07 -1.04
CA GLU A 143 -6.24 -13.28 -1.92
C GLU A 143 -6.51 -12.04 -2.78
N ARG A 144 -6.54 -10.85 -2.17
CA ARG A 144 -6.71 -9.59 -2.91
C ARG A 144 -5.56 -9.32 -3.87
N CYS A 145 -4.32 -9.66 -3.50
CA CYS A 145 -3.18 -9.60 -4.42
C CYS A 145 -3.37 -10.52 -5.63
N ALA A 146 -3.79 -11.76 -5.42
CA ALA A 146 -4.04 -12.72 -6.48
C ALA A 146 -5.22 -12.29 -7.38
N GLN A 147 -6.30 -11.76 -6.79
CA GLN A 147 -7.44 -11.22 -7.53
C GLN A 147 -7.02 -10.02 -8.40
N ALA A 148 -6.27 -9.06 -7.84
CA ALA A 148 -5.78 -7.89 -8.57
C ALA A 148 -4.89 -8.28 -9.76
N SER A 149 -3.97 -9.22 -9.56
CA SER A 149 -3.13 -9.76 -10.64
C SER A 149 -3.97 -10.40 -11.74
N ARG A 150 -4.93 -11.26 -11.39
CA ARG A 150 -5.80 -11.95 -12.35
C ARG A 150 -6.60 -10.98 -13.20
N VAL A 151 -7.29 -10.04 -12.55
CA VAL A 151 -8.05 -8.96 -13.20
C VAL A 151 -7.19 -8.20 -14.21
N CYS A 152 -5.94 -7.89 -13.85
CA CYS A 152 -5.05 -7.15 -14.74
C CYS A 152 -4.55 -8.00 -15.91
N LEU A 153 -4.20 -9.26 -15.67
CA LEU A 153 -3.72 -10.17 -16.72
C LEU A 153 -4.82 -10.47 -17.73
N ASP A 154 -6.04 -10.78 -17.28
CA ASP A 154 -7.18 -11.09 -18.13
C ASP A 154 -7.51 -9.91 -19.08
N ASP A 155 -7.47 -8.67 -18.57
CA ASP A 155 -7.75 -7.44 -19.34
C ASP A 155 -6.67 -7.16 -20.40
N MET A 156 -5.39 -7.37 -20.07
CA MET A 156 -4.29 -7.24 -21.02
C MET A 156 -4.36 -8.32 -22.12
N SER A 157 -4.69 -9.56 -21.76
CA SER A 157 -4.86 -10.66 -22.72
C SER A 157 -6.02 -10.41 -23.68
N ALA A 158 -7.18 -9.98 -23.18
CA ALA A 158 -8.34 -9.66 -24.01
C ALA A 158 -8.05 -8.52 -25.00
N SER A 159 -7.31 -7.49 -24.57
CA SER A 159 -6.92 -6.36 -25.41
C SER A 159 -5.93 -6.76 -26.51
N GLY A 160 -5.00 -7.69 -26.22
CA GLY A 160 -4.07 -8.25 -27.20
C GLY A 160 -4.76 -9.07 -28.29
N THR A 161 -5.73 -9.92 -27.93
CA THR A 161 -6.48 -10.73 -28.89
C THR A 161 -7.35 -9.90 -29.83
N MET A 162 -7.95 -8.80 -29.34
CA MET A 162 -8.71 -7.89 -30.20
C MET A 162 -7.82 -7.20 -31.24
N THR A 163 -6.63 -6.73 -30.85
CA THR A 163 -5.70 -6.07 -31.78
C THR A 163 -5.26 -7.01 -32.91
N ALA A 164 -4.95 -8.27 -32.59
CA ALA A 164 -4.59 -9.28 -33.58
C ALA A 164 -5.74 -9.64 -34.54
N SER A 165 -6.98 -9.63 -34.06
CA SER A 165 -8.16 -9.95 -34.87
C SER A 165 -8.51 -8.86 -35.89
N PHE A 166 -8.31 -7.59 -35.55
CA PHE A 166 -8.50 -6.47 -36.49
C PHE A 166 -7.45 -6.43 -37.60
N SER A 167 -6.21 -6.85 -37.33
CA SER A 167 -5.16 -6.94 -38.36
C SER A 167 -5.42 -8.05 -39.38
N LYS A 168 -6.13 -9.12 -39.00
CA LYS A 168 -6.42 -10.27 -39.89
C LYS A 168 -7.66 -10.06 -40.76
N ALA A 169 -8.52 -9.09 -40.44
CA ALA A 169 -9.72 -8.74 -41.21
C ALA A 169 -9.47 -7.69 -42.31
N ARG A 170 -8.22 -7.26 -42.52
CA ARG A 170 -7.80 -6.30 -43.56
C ARG A 170 -6.79 -6.88 -44.56
N GLY A 171 -6.58 -8.20 -44.53
CA GLY A 171 -5.73 -8.94 -45.47
C GLY A 171 -6.54 -9.74 -46.45
#